data_AF-A0A959KW55-F1
#
_entry.id   AF-A0A959KW55-F1
#
_cell.length_a   1.000
_cell.length_b   1.000
_cell.length_c   1.000
_cell.angle_alpha   90.00
_cell.angle_beta   90.00
_cell.angle_gamma   90.00
#
_symmetry.space_group_name_H-M   'P 1'
#
loop_
_entity.id
_entity.type
_entity.pdbx_description
1 polymer ?
#
loop_
_entity_poly.entity_id
_entity_poly.type
_entity_poly.pdbx_seq_one_letter_code
_entity_poly.pdbx_strand_id
1 'polypeptide(L)'
;DGHPFPVPTKVYDETIEVLRKAVDQAKIGHGDRQQAIKNLHQTAVRIEQHFTPNDEMEALIEREWAESRQYGGRTVAGLVGASDPGPRRPPKKQLSLF
;
A
#
# COMPACT_ATOMS: atom_id res chain seq x y z
N ASP A 1 5.12 -12.13 -1.32
CA ASP A 1 4.28 -13.33 -1.59
C ASP A 1 2.95 -12.98 -2.29
N GLY A 2 2.55 -11.72 -2.37
CA GLY A 2 1.23 -11.33 -2.88
C GLY A 2 0.12 -11.54 -1.85
N HIS A 3 0.46 -11.71 -0.58
CA HIS A 3 -0.49 -11.79 0.53
C HIS A 3 -0.51 -10.50 1.34
N PRO A 4 -1.70 -9.99 1.67
CA PRO A 4 -3.02 -10.49 1.24
C PRO A 4 -3.38 -10.12 -0.23
N PHE A 5 -2.71 -9.11 -0.81
CA PHE A 5 -2.95 -8.67 -2.18
C PHE A 5 -1.66 -8.26 -2.92
N PRO A 6 -1.69 -8.21 -4.26
CA PRO A 6 -0.57 -7.73 -5.07
C PRO A 6 -0.33 -6.23 -4.92
N VAL A 7 0.87 -5.79 -5.30
CA VAL A 7 1.29 -4.39 -5.20
C VAL A 7 0.99 -3.64 -6.51
N PRO A 8 0.25 -2.51 -6.51
CA PRO A 8 -0.04 -1.72 -7.70
C PRO A 8 1.14 -0.80 -8.06
N THR A 9 2.17 -1.33 -8.74
CA THR A 9 3.44 -0.61 -8.90
C THR A 9 3.31 0.72 -9.64
N LYS A 10 2.42 0.84 -10.63
CA LYS A 10 2.24 2.09 -11.39
C LYS A 10 1.76 3.25 -10.50
N VAL A 11 0.90 2.96 -9.54
CA VAL A 11 0.41 3.97 -8.57
C VAL A 11 1.56 4.47 -7.71
N TYR A 12 2.45 3.57 -7.29
CA TYR A 12 3.62 3.95 -6.50
C TYR A 12 4.63 4.76 -7.32
N ASP A 13 4.88 4.37 -8.57
CA ASP A 13 5.75 5.11 -9.48
C ASP A 13 5.24 6.55 -9.67
N GLU A 14 3.93 6.71 -9.93
CA GLU A 14 3.30 8.03 -10.06
C GLU A 14 3.37 8.83 -8.75
N THR A 15 3.08 8.20 -7.61
CA THR A 15 3.15 8.85 -6.30
C THR A 15 4.58 9.33 -6.00
N ILE A 16 5.59 8.51 -6.26
CA ILE A 16 7.00 8.86 -6.10
C ILE A 16 7.36 10.03 -7.02
N GLU A 17 6.90 10.03 -8.27
CA GLU A 17 7.16 11.13 -9.20
C GLU A 17 6.53 12.44 -8.73
N VAL A 18 5.28 12.42 -8.28
CA VAL A 18 4.57 13.58 -7.75
C VAL A 18 5.28 14.13 -6.51
N LEU A 19 5.64 13.26 -5.56
CA LEU A 19 6.37 13.65 -4.36
C LEU A 19 7.74 14.25 -4.69
N ARG A 20 8.47 13.65 -5.65
CA ARG A 20 9.75 14.19 -6.11
C ARG A 20 9.59 15.58 -6.70
N LYS A 21 8.62 15.78 -7.61
CA LYS A 21 8.33 17.10 -8.21
C LYS A 21 7.98 18.14 -7.16
N ALA A 22 7.12 17.80 -6.19
CA ALA A 22 6.74 18.71 -5.12
C ALA A 22 7.95 19.16 -4.29
N VAL A 23 8.83 18.21 -3.97
CA VAL A 23 10.06 18.50 -3.23
C VAL A 23 11.03 19.37 -4.04
N ASP A 24 11.19 19.11 -5.34
CA ASP A 24 12.05 19.91 -6.23
C ASP A 24 11.51 21.35 -6.39
N GLN A 25 10.19 21.51 -6.53
CA GLN A 25 9.53 22.81 -6.63
C GLN A 25 9.57 23.62 -5.35
N ALA A 26 9.52 22.98 -4.18
CA ALA A 26 9.55 23.65 -2.89
C ALA A 26 10.90 24.32 -2.59
N LYS A 27 11.95 24.05 -3.37
CA LYS A 27 13.32 24.60 -3.22
C LYS A 27 13.86 24.50 -1.78
N ILE A 28 13.44 23.46 -1.06
CA ILE A 28 13.77 23.26 0.35
C ILE A 28 15.21 22.77 0.52
N GLY A 29 15.93 23.31 1.50
CA GLY A 29 17.26 22.85 1.86
C GLY A 29 17.24 21.42 2.46
N HIS A 30 18.40 20.77 2.58
CA HIS A 30 18.49 19.41 3.13
C HIS A 30 17.92 19.27 4.56
N GLY A 31 18.02 20.32 5.39
CA GLY A 31 17.43 20.34 6.74
C GLY A 31 15.90 20.37 6.72
N ASP A 32 15.32 21.26 5.92
CA ASP A 32 13.88 21.41 5.76
C ASP A 32 13.24 20.13 5.18
N ARG A 33 13.92 19.47 4.24
CA ARG A 33 13.50 18.17 3.70
C ARG A 33 13.38 17.11 4.79
N GLN A 34 14.37 17.00 5.67
CA GLN A 34 14.34 16.05 6.78
C GLN A 34 13.20 16.35 7.75
N GLN A 35 12.98 17.62 8.07
CA GLN A 35 11.87 18.03 8.95
C GLN A 35 10.51 17.72 8.31
N ALA A 36 10.35 17.93 7.00
CA ALA A 36 9.13 17.59 6.27
C ALA A 36 8.82 16.09 6.28
N ILE A 37 9.83 15.24 6.03
CA ILE A 37 9.68 13.77 6.10
C ILE A 37 9.28 13.34 7.52
N LYS A 38 9.91 13.93 8.55
CA LYS A 38 9.56 13.66 9.95
C LYS A 38 8.10 14.03 10.25
N ASN A 39 7.66 15.20 9.80
CA ASN A 39 6.28 15.65 10.00
C ASN A 39 5.27 14.77 9.26
N LEU A 40 5.60 14.34 8.04
CA LEU A 40 4.78 13.38 7.27
C LEU A 40 4.64 12.07 8.03
N HIS A 41 5.74 11.50 8.52
CA HIS A 41 5.73 10.27 9.31
C HIS A 41 4.89 10.41 10.58
N GLN A 42 5.07 11.49 11.35
CA GLN A 42 4.26 11.75 12.55
C GLN A 42 2.77 11.87 12.24
N THR A 43 2.43 12.43 11.08
CA THR A 43 1.04 12.54 10.63
C THR A 43 0.47 11.18 10.26
N ALA A 44 1.22 10.35 9.52
CA ALA A 44 0.83 8.98 9.20
C ALA A 44 0.58 8.15 10.47
N VAL A 45 1.51 8.18 11.44
CA VAL A 45 1.36 7.49 12.73
C VAL A 45 0.11 7.95 13.47
N ARG A 46 -0.17 9.26 13.49
CA ARG A 46 -1.39 9.79 14.14
C ARG A 46 -2.66 9.28 13.46
N ILE A 47 -2.68 9.21 12.14
CA ILE A 47 -3.82 8.66 11.38
C ILE A 47 -4.02 7.19 11.73
N GLU A 48 -2.93 6.40 11.76
CA GLU A 48 -2.97 4.99 12.12
C GLU A 48 -3.48 4.75 13.55
N GLN A 49 -3.08 5.58 14.52
CA GLN A 49 -3.54 5.48 15.93
C GLN A 49 -5.04 5.63 16.10
N HIS A 50 -5.70 6.36 15.20
CA HIS A 50 -7.14 6.60 15.25
C HIS A 50 -7.92 5.75 14.23
N PHE A 51 -7.24 4.83 13.55
CA PHE A 51 -7.88 3.92 12.61
C PHE A 51 -8.65 2.83 13.37
N THR A 52 -9.94 2.70 13.07
CA THR A 52 -10.76 1.58 13.54
C THR A 52 -10.96 0.61 12.37
N PRO A 53 -10.45 -0.64 12.44
CA PRO A 53 -10.70 -1.64 11.42
C PRO A 53 -12.20 -1.89 11.24
N ASN A 54 -12.63 -2.12 10.01
CA ASN A 54 -13.98 -2.59 9.72
C ASN A 54 -13.98 -4.10 9.36
N ASP A 55 -15.16 -4.69 9.31
CA ASP A 55 -15.35 -6.13 9.03
C ASP A 55 -15.36 -6.45 7.52
N GLU A 56 -14.85 -5.56 6.66
CA GLU A 56 -14.90 -5.69 5.19
C GLU A 56 -13.57 -6.17 4.58
N MET A 57 -12.70 -6.78 5.39
CA MET A 57 -11.36 -7.18 4.96
C MET A 57 -11.37 -8.12 3.76
N GLU A 58 -12.26 -9.12 3.70
CA GLU A 58 -12.30 -10.03 2.54
C GLU A 58 -12.75 -9.34 1.26
N ALA A 59 -13.75 -8.45 1.35
CA ALA A 59 -14.23 -7.69 0.20
C ALA A 59 -13.14 -6.75 -0.33
N LEU A 60 -12.38 -6.12 0.57
CA LEU A 60 -11.22 -5.30 0.21
C LEU A 60 -10.17 -6.14 -0.54
N ILE A 61 -9.81 -7.31 -0.01
CA ILE A 61 -8.83 -8.20 -0.65
C ILE A 61 -9.29 -8.60 -2.06
N GLU A 62 -10.55 -8.99 -2.23
CA GLU A 62 -11.09 -9.36 -3.54
C GLU A 62 -11.04 -8.19 -4.53
N ARG A 63 -11.38 -6.98 -4.08
CA ARG A 63 -11.28 -5.76 -4.88
C ARG A 63 -9.84 -5.46 -5.29
N GLU A 64 -8.90 -5.48 -4.35
CA GLU A 64 -7.48 -5.19 -4.62
C GLU A 64 -6.90 -6.15 -5.66
N TRP A 65 -7.27 -7.44 -5.63
CA TRP A 65 -6.86 -8.42 -6.64
C TRP A 65 -7.48 -8.17 -8.02
N ALA A 66 -8.76 -7.78 -8.06
CA ALA A 66 -9.45 -7.48 -9.32
C ALA A 66 -8.86 -6.25 -10.01
N GLU A 67 -8.54 -5.21 -9.22
CA GLU A 67 -8.11 -3.91 -9.74
C GLU A 67 -6.60 -3.85 -10.01
N SER A 68 -5.77 -4.48 -9.18
CA SER A 68 -4.31 -4.30 -9.25
C SER A 68 -3.70 -4.57 -10.63
N ARG A 69 -4.28 -5.49 -11.42
CA ARG A 69 -3.83 -5.79 -12.80
C ARG A 69 -3.74 -4.54 -13.68
N GLN A 70 -4.72 -3.63 -13.58
CA GLN A 70 -4.73 -2.40 -14.38
C GLN A 70 -3.57 -1.46 -14.01
N TYR A 71 -3.13 -1.54 -12.75
CA TYR A 71 -2.09 -0.71 -12.15
C TYR A 71 -0.72 -1.40 -12.05
N GLY A 72 -0.48 -2.45 -12.84
CA GLY A 72 0.81 -3.16 -12.82
C GLY A 72 1.00 -4.03 -11.57
N GLY A 73 -0.10 -4.58 -11.07
CA GLY A 73 -0.16 -5.49 -9.92
C GLY A 73 0.98 -6.51 -9.96
N ARG A 74 1.75 -6.58 -8.87
CA ARG A 74 2.93 -7.44 -8.80
C ARG A 74 2.99 -8.23 -7.50
N THR A 75 3.34 -9.49 -7.63
CA THR A 75 3.68 -10.38 -6.51
C THR A 75 5.14 -10.78 -6.61
N VAL A 76 5.64 -11.54 -5.64
CA VAL A 76 6.99 -12.13 -5.71
C VAL A 76 7.10 -13.11 -6.89
N ALA A 77 6.00 -13.75 -7.30
CA ALA A 77 5.98 -14.66 -8.44
C ALA A 77 5.99 -13.94 -9.80
N GLY A 78 5.74 -12.62 -9.83
CA GLY A 78 5.76 -11.84 -11.07
C GLY A 78 4.58 -10.89 -11.19
N LEU A 79 4.30 -10.47 -12.43
CA LEU A 79 3.17 -9.61 -12.76
C LEU A 79 1.86 -10.38 -12.60
N VAL A 80 0.85 -9.72 -12.05
CA VAL A 80 -0.49 -10.29 -11.93
C VAL A 80 -1.17 -10.29 -13.28
N GLY A 81 -1.45 -11.48 -13.80
CA GLY A 81 -2.20 -11.74 -15.03
C GLY A 81 -3.49 -12.51 -14.76
N ALA A 82 -4.23 -12.80 -15.83
CA ALA A 82 -5.52 -13.48 -15.77
C ALA A 82 -5.45 -14.88 -15.12
N SER A 83 -4.31 -15.55 -15.24
CA SER A 83 -4.07 -16.91 -14.73
C SER A 83 -3.62 -16.98 -13.27
N ASP A 84 -3.48 -15.84 -12.58
CA ASP A 84 -3.08 -15.87 -11.18
C ASP A 84 -4.15 -16.48 -10.28
N PRO A 85 -3.73 -17.23 -9.24
CA PRO A 85 -4.63 -17.98 -8.37
C PRO A 85 -5.52 -17.09 -7.49
N GLY A 86 -5.40 -15.76 -7.58
CA GLY A 86 -6.15 -14.80 -6.78
C GLY A 86 -5.74 -14.80 -5.30
N PRO A 87 -6.53 -14.16 -4.44
CA PRO A 87 -6.25 -14.11 -3.01
C PRO A 87 -6.32 -15.51 -2.41
N ARG A 88 -5.25 -15.96 -1.73
CA ARG A 88 -5.36 -17.20 -0.95
C ARG A 88 -5.93 -16.84 0.41
N ARG A 89 -7.02 -17.53 0.76
CA ARG A 89 -7.66 -17.36 2.06
C ARG A 89 -6.78 -18.02 3.12
N PRO A 90 -6.45 -17.34 4.23
CA PRO A 90 -5.79 -18.02 5.33
C PRO A 90 -6.69 -19.14 5.85
N PRO A 91 -6.14 -20.27 6.31
CA PRO A 91 -6.94 -21.30 6.95
C PRO A 91 -7.68 -20.67 8.16
N LYS A 92 -8.96 -21.02 8.35
CA LYS A 92 -9.79 -20.60 9.49
C LYS A 92 -9.19 -21.09 10.82
N LYS A 93 -8.14 -20.42 11.28
CA LYS A 93 -7.63 -20.49 12.65
C LYS A 93 -7.29 -19.07 13.03
N GLN A 94 -8.34 -18.33 13.39
CA GLN A 94 -8.17 -17.16 14.24
C GLN A 94 -7.51 -17.65 15.51
N LEU A 95 -6.26 -17.25 15.74
CA LEU A 95 -5.63 -17.45 17.03
C LEU A 95 -6.43 -16.62 18.02
N SER A 96 -7.16 -17.29 18.91
CA SER A 96 -7.65 -16.66 20.11
C SER A 96 -6.42 -16.17 20.89
N LEU A 97 -6.29 -14.86 21.06
CA LEU A 97 -5.46 -14.30 22.12
C LEU A 97 -6.22 -14.50 23.43
N PHE A 98 -6.12 -15.72 23.97
CA PHE A 98 -6.33 -16.07 25.38
C PHE A 98 -5.27 -17.10 25.75
#